data_AF-A0A7G7MN83-F1
#
_entry.id   AF-A0A7G7MN83-F1
#
_cell.length_a   1.000
_cell.length_b   1.000
_cell.length_c   1.000
_cell.angle_alpha   90.00
_cell.angle_beta   90.00
_cell.angle_gamma   90.00
#
_symmetry.space_group_name_H-M   'P 1'
#
loop_
_entity.id
_entity.type
_entity.pdbx_description
1 polymer ?
#
loop_
_entity_poly.entity_id
_entity_poly.type
_entity_poly.pdbx_seq_one_letter_code
_entity_poly.pdbx_strand_id
1 'polypeptide(L)'
;MGEPVEVWPFVVTRNPVLDWRAIYAPAFLVAGNDDYRLVTATAGRHPEPGRIKRSGGLTLAFCSRPAGEVLGSTRSRDRFGRLVHVVEGVLAQGGAALGLHHLDAVREVEAGRIKGLVADFWGRTEEGVPPVASTPHLV
;
A
#
# COMPACT_ATOMS: atom_id res chain seq x y z
N MET A 1 11.24 19.39 -16.70
CA MET A 1 11.49 18.37 -15.66
C MET A 1 11.06 19.00 -14.36
N GLY A 2 10.10 18.40 -13.65
CA GLY A 2 9.64 18.92 -12.37
C GLY A 2 10.73 18.81 -11.30
N GLU A 3 10.56 19.54 -10.20
CA GLU A 3 11.41 19.36 -9.02
C GLU A 3 11.25 17.94 -8.49
N PRO A 4 12.33 17.32 -7.98
CA PRO A 4 12.26 15.97 -7.43
C PRO A 4 11.29 15.93 -6.24
N VAL A 5 10.46 14.89 -6.19
CA VAL A 5 9.40 14.73 -5.18
C VAL A 5 9.79 13.64 -4.21
N GLU A 6 9.70 13.94 -2.92
CA GLU A 6 9.87 12.95 -1.87
C GLU A 6 8.59 12.11 -1.72
N VAL A 7 8.74 10.79 -1.85
CA VAL A 7 7.63 9.85 -1.80
C VAL A 7 7.91 8.68 -0.86
N TRP A 8 6.87 8.20 -0.18
CA TRP A 8 6.95 7.04 0.70
C TRP A 8 6.16 5.88 0.11
N PRO A 9 6.76 4.70 -0.07
CA PRO A 9 6.01 3.51 -0.43
C PRO A 9 5.09 3.09 0.71
N PHE A 10 3.96 2.53 0.32
CA PHE A 10 3.04 1.90 1.25
C PHE A 10 2.39 0.68 0.62
N VAL A 11 1.95 -0.23 1.49
CA VAL A 11 1.19 -1.40 1.11
C VAL A 11 0.06 -1.61 2.10
N VAL A 12 -1.15 -1.79 1.57
CA VAL A 12 -2.36 -2.09 2.35
C VAL A 12 -2.94 -3.41 1.86
N THR A 13 -3.32 -4.28 2.79
CA THR A 13 -4.11 -5.48 2.47
C THR A 13 -5.58 -5.20 2.69
N ARG A 14 -6.44 -5.83 1.88
CA ARG A 14 -7.89 -5.66 1.99
C ARG A 14 -8.67 -6.93 1.70
N ASN A 15 -9.62 -7.19 2.58
CA ASN A 15 -10.76 -8.06 2.34
C ASN A 15 -12.07 -7.24 2.23
N PRO A 16 -13.04 -7.63 1.37
CA PRO A 16 -14.34 -6.97 1.27
C PRO A 16 -15.10 -6.72 2.58
N VAL A 17 -14.85 -7.49 3.65
CA VAL A 17 -15.73 -7.44 4.83
C VAL A 17 -15.06 -6.97 6.11
N LEU A 18 -13.81 -7.28 6.44
CA LEU A 18 -13.35 -7.10 7.82
C LEU A 18 -11.85 -6.87 8.07
N ASP A 19 -10.99 -6.78 7.05
CA ASP A 19 -9.57 -6.59 7.33
C ASP A 19 -8.93 -5.63 6.33
N TRP A 20 -8.68 -4.42 6.81
CA TRP A 20 -7.94 -3.39 6.10
C TRP A 20 -6.75 -3.03 6.96
N ARG A 21 -5.55 -3.41 6.53
CA ARG A 21 -4.35 -3.18 7.32
C ARG A 21 -3.24 -2.63 6.47
N ALA A 22 -2.61 -1.58 6.95
CA ALA A 22 -1.29 -1.23 6.45
C ALA A 22 -0.32 -2.33 6.87
N ILE A 23 0.47 -2.81 5.92
CA ILE A 23 1.60 -3.71 6.19
C ILE A 23 2.93 -2.96 6.04
N TYR A 24 2.92 -1.93 5.21
CA TYR A 24 4.05 -1.05 4.96
C TYR A 24 3.51 0.38 4.88
N ALA A 25 4.03 1.28 5.70
CA ALA A 25 3.52 2.64 5.79
C ALA A 25 4.64 3.64 6.14
N PRO A 26 4.52 4.90 5.70
CA PRO A 26 5.46 5.96 6.07
C PRO A 26 5.68 6.02 7.57
N ALA A 27 6.95 6.09 8.00
CA ALA A 27 7.32 6.08 9.41
C ALA A 27 6.56 7.13 10.26
N PHE A 28 6.29 8.31 9.69
CA PHE A 28 5.55 9.36 10.38
C PHE A 28 4.07 9.02 10.60
N LEU A 29 3.43 8.24 9.71
CA LEU A 29 2.06 7.75 9.94
C LEU A 29 2.05 6.68 11.02
N VAL A 30 3.04 5.77 11.02
CA VAL A 30 3.15 4.73 12.04
C VAL A 30 3.37 5.33 13.43
N ALA A 31 4.32 6.28 13.55
CA ALA A 31 4.60 6.96 14.81
C ALA A 31 3.41 7.80 15.32
N GLY A 32 2.60 8.34 14.41
CA GLY A 32 1.38 9.09 14.72
C GLY A 32 0.13 8.22 14.95
N ASN A 33 0.22 6.90 14.81
CA ASN A 33 -0.94 5.98 14.79
C ASN A 33 -2.01 6.40 13.75
N ASP A 34 -1.55 6.88 12.61
CA ASP A 34 -2.33 7.49 11.53
C ASP A 34 -2.29 6.65 10.22
N ASP A 35 -1.73 5.44 10.25
CA ASP A 35 -1.64 4.54 9.09
C ASP A 35 -3.01 4.11 8.55
N TYR A 36 -4.06 4.12 9.39
CA TYR A 36 -5.45 3.92 8.98
C TYR A 36 -5.91 4.93 7.90
N ARG A 37 -5.21 6.05 7.76
CA ARG A 37 -5.47 7.04 6.70
C ARG A 37 -5.15 6.49 5.31
N LEU A 38 -4.17 5.60 5.19
CA LEU A 38 -3.88 4.90 3.92
C LEU A 38 -5.00 3.93 3.57
N VAL A 39 -5.47 3.18 4.57
CA VAL A 39 -6.61 2.26 4.47
C VAL A 39 -7.85 2.99 3.98
N THR A 40 -8.24 4.08 4.64
CA THR A 40 -9.43 4.85 4.28
C THR A 40 -9.27 5.59 2.95
N ALA A 41 -8.08 6.11 2.64
CA ALA A 41 -7.81 6.76 1.36
C ALA A 41 -7.90 5.77 0.20
N THR A 42 -7.43 4.53 0.35
CA THR A 42 -7.45 3.53 -0.73
C THR A 42 -8.75 2.74 -0.81
N ALA A 43 -9.78 3.17 -0.07
CA ALA A 43 -11.07 2.51 -0.08
C ALA A 43 -11.84 2.68 -1.39
N GLY A 44 -12.46 1.59 -1.86
CA GLY A 44 -13.14 1.57 -3.15
C GLY A 44 -13.60 0.20 -3.64
N ARG A 45 -13.66 0.01 -4.95
CA ARG A 45 -13.88 -1.31 -5.59
C ARG A 45 -12.52 -1.89 -5.95
N HIS A 46 -12.36 -3.21 -6.06
CA HIS A 46 -11.09 -3.80 -6.50
C HIS A 46 -11.33 -4.90 -7.52
N PRO A 47 -10.37 -5.19 -8.41
CA PRO A 47 -9.08 -4.49 -8.60
C PRO A 47 -9.25 -3.06 -9.15
N GLU A 48 -8.24 -2.20 -8.93
CA GLU A 48 -8.19 -0.85 -9.51
C GLU A 48 -6.89 -0.67 -10.31
N PRO A 49 -6.96 -0.26 -11.60
CA PRO A 49 -5.78 0.19 -12.31
C PRO A 49 -5.23 1.46 -11.65
N GLY A 50 -3.95 1.75 -11.85
CA GLY A 50 -3.24 2.87 -11.20
C GLY A 50 -4.09 4.14 -11.06
N ARG A 51 -4.20 4.65 -9.83
CA ARG A 51 -5.09 5.75 -9.43
C ARG A 51 -4.33 6.77 -8.59
N ILE A 52 -4.68 8.03 -8.77
CA ILE A 52 -4.20 9.15 -7.94
C ILE A 52 -5.34 9.65 -7.05
N LYS A 53 -5.09 9.86 -5.76
CA LYS A 53 -6.07 10.40 -4.81
C LYS A 53 -5.42 11.37 -3.85
N ARG A 54 -6.14 12.45 -3.51
CA ARG A 54 -5.75 13.40 -2.46
C ARG A 54 -6.65 13.22 -1.24
N SER A 55 -6.06 13.18 -0.05
CA SER A 55 -6.81 13.03 1.22
C SER A 55 -6.03 13.64 2.39
N GLY A 56 -6.60 14.67 3.03
CA GLY A 56 -6.05 15.28 4.25
C GLY A 56 -4.58 15.74 4.14
N GLY A 57 -4.20 16.40 3.04
CA GLY A 57 -2.83 16.87 2.82
C GLY A 57 -1.87 15.81 2.28
N LEU A 58 -2.36 14.59 2.02
CA LEU A 58 -1.60 13.52 1.38
C LEU A 58 -2.03 13.40 -0.09
N THR A 59 -1.07 13.22 -0.98
CA THR A 59 -1.32 12.76 -2.36
C THR A 59 -0.84 11.32 -2.45
N LEU A 60 -1.67 10.41 -2.95
CA LEU A 60 -1.35 9.00 -3.11
C LEU A 60 -1.45 8.63 -4.59
N ALA A 61 -0.49 7.86 -5.09
CA ALA A 61 -0.58 7.14 -6.37
C ALA A 61 -0.49 5.64 -6.07
N PHE A 62 -1.49 4.86 -6.46
CA PHE A 62 -1.58 3.45 -6.07
C PHE A 62 -2.31 2.59 -7.09
N CYS A 63 -2.08 1.28 -7.04
CA CYS A 63 -2.86 0.29 -7.77
C CYS A 63 -3.35 -0.79 -6.81
N SER A 64 -4.42 -1.49 -7.17
CA SER A 64 -4.90 -2.64 -6.40
C SER A 64 -5.03 -3.87 -7.28
N ARG A 65 -4.50 -4.99 -6.78
CA ARG A 65 -4.55 -6.28 -7.45
C ARG A 65 -4.83 -7.42 -6.46
N PRO A 66 -5.34 -8.57 -6.90
CA PRO A 66 -5.44 -9.75 -6.06
C PRO A 66 -4.12 -10.10 -5.38
N ALA A 67 -4.13 -10.43 -4.09
CA ALA A 67 -2.91 -10.78 -3.35
C ALA A 67 -2.19 -12.00 -3.97
N GLY A 68 -2.95 -12.85 -4.67
CA GLY A 68 -2.42 -14.05 -5.32
C GLY A 68 -1.47 -13.75 -6.46
N GLU A 69 -1.65 -12.61 -7.13
CA GLU A 69 -0.73 -12.15 -8.18
C GLU A 69 0.60 -11.67 -7.59
N VAL A 70 0.60 -11.13 -6.36
CA VAL A 70 1.82 -10.73 -5.64
C VAL A 70 2.55 -11.97 -5.12
N LEU A 71 1.80 -12.90 -4.54
CA LEU A 71 2.31 -14.11 -3.89
C LEU A 71 2.64 -15.24 -4.88
N GLY A 72 2.21 -15.14 -6.14
CA GLY A 72 2.29 -16.25 -7.10
C GLY A 72 1.47 -17.46 -6.67
N SER A 73 0.32 -17.24 -6.03
CA SER A 73 -0.48 -18.29 -5.38
C SER A 73 -1.97 -18.12 -5.59
N THR A 74 -2.69 -19.23 -5.77
CA THR A 74 -4.16 -19.26 -5.82
C THR A 74 -4.79 -19.14 -4.42
N ARG A 75 -3.99 -19.17 -3.34
CA ARG A 75 -4.43 -19.15 -1.95
C ARG A 75 -4.72 -17.77 -1.37
N SER A 76 -4.93 -16.75 -2.20
CA SER A 76 -5.16 -15.35 -1.77
C SER A 76 -6.56 -15.08 -1.22
N ARG A 77 -7.20 -16.09 -0.64
CA ARG A 77 -8.53 -16.01 -0.05
C ARG A 77 -8.44 -16.04 1.47
N ASP A 78 -9.34 -15.33 2.12
CA ASP A 78 -9.46 -15.39 3.58
C ASP A 78 -10.11 -16.71 4.04
N ARG A 79 -10.29 -16.85 5.37
CA ARG A 79 -10.94 -18.02 5.99
C ARG A 79 -12.40 -18.26 5.56
N PHE A 80 -13.03 -17.28 4.91
CA PHE A 80 -14.40 -17.36 4.39
C PHE A 80 -14.43 -17.50 2.85
N GLY A 81 -13.27 -17.73 2.20
CA GLY A 81 -13.16 -17.90 0.76
C GLY A 81 -13.21 -16.61 -0.06
N ARG A 82 -13.20 -15.44 0.57
CA ARG A 82 -13.25 -14.13 -0.09
C ARG A 82 -11.87 -13.73 -0.59
N LEU A 83 -11.81 -13.15 -1.78
CA LEU A 83 -10.55 -12.71 -2.37
C LEU A 83 -9.97 -11.53 -1.59
N VAL A 84 -8.70 -11.65 -1.23
CA VAL A 84 -7.92 -10.57 -0.62
C VAL A 84 -7.14 -9.86 -1.71
N HIS A 85 -7.12 -8.54 -1.60
CA HIS A 85 -6.40 -7.65 -2.50
C HIS A 85 -5.25 -7.00 -1.76
N VAL A 86 -4.21 -6.64 -2.51
CA VAL A 86 -3.12 -5.80 -2.05
C VAL A 86 -3.21 -4.50 -2.82
N VAL A 87 -3.11 -3.39 -2.09
CA VAL A 87 -2.94 -2.05 -2.63
C VAL A 87 -1.48 -1.67 -2.46
N GLU A 88 -0.78 -1.48 -3.57
CA GLU A 88 0.61 -1.00 -3.59
C GLU A 88 0.59 0.45 -4.05
N GLY A 89 1.28 1.32 -3.33
CA GLY A 89 1.25 2.74 -3.62
C GLY A 89 2.47 3.51 -3.15
N VAL A 90 2.52 4.76 -3.57
CA VAL A 90 3.40 5.79 -3.05
C VAL A 90 2.56 6.96 -2.56
N LEU A 91 3.07 7.63 -1.53
CA LEU A 91 2.47 8.78 -0.89
C LEU A 91 3.45 9.96 -0.95
N ALA A 92 2.94 11.17 -1.14
CA ALA A 92 3.67 12.41 -0.90
C ALA A 92 2.89 13.31 0.07
N GLN A 93 3.62 14.06 0.89
CA GLN A 93 3.05 15.01 1.86
C GLN A 93 2.86 16.40 1.23
N GLY A 94 2.12 17.27 1.93
CA GLY A 94 1.99 18.68 1.57
C GLY A 94 1.23 18.95 0.27
N GLY A 95 0.50 17.96 -0.26
CA GLY A 95 -0.22 18.09 -1.53
C GLY A 95 0.67 18.08 -2.77
N ALA A 96 1.91 17.61 -2.66
CA ALA A 96 2.81 17.45 -3.81
C ALA A 96 2.14 16.67 -4.96
N ALA A 97 2.48 17.04 -6.19
CA ALA A 97 1.90 16.42 -7.37
C ALA A 97 2.54 15.05 -7.61
N LEU A 98 1.71 14.00 -7.71
CA LEU A 98 2.14 12.66 -8.09
C LEU A 98 1.52 12.25 -9.41
N GLY A 99 2.34 11.69 -10.30
CA GLY A 99 1.90 10.83 -11.40
C GLY A 99 2.11 9.34 -11.09
N LEU A 100 1.52 8.48 -11.93
CA LEU A 100 1.70 7.02 -11.85
C LEU A 100 3.15 6.58 -12.14
N HIS A 101 3.93 7.36 -12.87
CA HIS A 101 5.35 7.06 -13.11
C HIS A 101 6.18 7.03 -11.82
N HIS A 102 5.83 7.83 -10.80
CA HIS A 102 6.50 7.75 -9.49
C HIS A 102 6.17 6.42 -8.78
N LEU A 103 4.94 5.93 -8.94
CA LEU A 103 4.56 4.62 -8.43
C LEU A 103 5.39 3.54 -9.11
N ASP A 104 5.50 3.57 -10.44
CA ASP A 104 6.26 2.57 -11.19
C ASP A 104 7.74 2.57 -10.81
N ALA A 105 8.37 3.75 -10.68
CA ALA A 105 9.75 3.89 -10.27
C ALA A 105 10.02 3.29 -8.88
N VAL A 106 9.17 3.57 -7.89
CA VAL A 106 9.35 3.02 -6.54
C VAL A 106 8.99 1.53 -6.49
N ARG A 107 8.00 1.07 -7.26
CA ARG A 107 7.65 -0.36 -7.32
C ARG A 107 8.79 -1.20 -7.86
N GLU A 108 9.54 -0.70 -8.84
CA GLU A 108 10.71 -1.39 -9.37
C GLU A 108 11.77 -1.61 -8.27
N VAL A 109 12.04 -0.58 -7.48
CA VAL A 109 13.03 -0.62 -6.38
C VAL A 109 12.55 -1.48 -5.20
N GLU A 110 11.28 -1.36 -4.83
CA GLU A 110 10.71 -1.99 -3.63
C GLU A 110 10.08 -3.37 -3.89
N ALA A 111 10.07 -3.87 -5.14
CA ALA A 111 9.35 -5.09 -5.53
C ALA A 111 9.66 -6.30 -4.64
N GLY A 112 10.94 -6.56 -4.38
CA GLY A 112 11.38 -7.68 -3.54
C GLY A 112 10.91 -7.54 -2.09
N ARG A 113 11.00 -6.32 -1.54
CA ARG A 113 10.58 -6.01 -0.17
C ARG A 113 9.07 -6.13 -0.01
N ILE A 114 8.31 -5.53 -0.92
CA ILE A 114 6.84 -5.61 -0.94
C ILE A 114 6.39 -7.06 -0.98
N LYS A 115 6.97 -7.88 -1.87
CA LYS A 115 6.65 -9.30 -1.96
C LYS A 115 6.93 -10.03 -0.65
N GLY A 116 8.08 -9.79 -0.02
CA GLY A 116 8.43 -10.35 1.27
C GLY A 116 7.45 -9.96 2.38
N LEU A 117 7.13 -8.67 2.49
CA LEU A 117 6.18 -8.15 3.48
C LEU A 117 4.78 -8.74 3.32
N VAL A 118 4.28 -8.87 2.08
CA VAL A 118 2.97 -9.48 1.81
C VAL A 118 2.99 -10.97 2.17
N ALA A 119 4.08 -11.69 1.87
CA ALA A 119 4.23 -13.10 2.22
C ALA A 119 4.28 -13.32 3.75
N ASP A 120 5.07 -12.50 4.45
CA ASP A 120 5.17 -12.53 5.90
C ASP A 120 3.84 -12.20 6.57
N PHE A 121 3.14 -11.18 6.09
CA PHE A 121 1.80 -10.84 6.58
C PHE A 121 0.84 -12.01 6.39
N TRP A 122 0.87 -12.67 5.21
CA TRP A 122 -0.02 -13.79 4.91
C TRP A 122 0.25 -15.03 5.77
N GLY A 123 1.50 -15.24 6.17
CA GLY A 123 1.90 -16.36 7.03
C GLY A 123 1.58 -16.16 8.51
N ARG A 124 1.22 -14.94 8.93
CA ARG A 124 0.94 -14.61 10.33
C ARG A 124 -0.53 -14.83 10.68
N THR A 125 -0.77 -15.35 11.88
CA THR A 125 -2.11 -15.54 12.47
C THR A 125 -2.49 -14.42 13.44
N GLU A 126 -1.54 -13.55 13.80
CA GLU A 126 -1.72 -12.50 14.81
C GLU A 126 -2.39 -11.25 14.24
N GLU A 127 -3.50 -10.84 14.84
CA GLU A 127 -4.35 -9.78 14.30
C GLU A 127 -3.93 -8.32 14.69
N GLY A 128 -2.78 -8.11 15.34
CA GLY A 128 -2.42 -6.80 15.92
C GLY A 128 -1.03 -6.26 15.60
N VAL A 129 -0.32 -6.83 14.62
CA VAL A 129 1.05 -6.39 14.29
C VAL A 129 1.00 -5.01 13.62
N PRO A 130 1.76 -4.01 14.11
CA PRO A 130 1.85 -2.71 13.45
C PRO A 130 2.52 -2.82 12.06
N PRO A 131 2.21 -1.90 11.13
CA PRO A 131 2.88 -1.85 9.84
C PRO A 131 4.39 -1.64 10.00
N VAL A 132 5.16 -2.21 9.06
CA VAL A 132 6.57 -1.89 8.92
C VAL A 132 6.70 -0.43 8.43
N ALA A 133 7.57 0.34 9.07
CA ALA A 133 7.85 1.70 8.66
C ALA A 133 8.64 1.75 7.33
N SER A 134 8.20 2.59 6.40
CA SER A 134 8.88 2.90 5.15
C SER A 134 9.71 4.17 5.23
N THR A 135 10.79 4.19 4.45
CA THR A 135 11.66 5.35 4.24
C THR A 135 11.27 6.10 2.98
N PRO A 136 11.50 7.41 2.90
CA PRO A 136 11.25 8.17 1.68
C PRO A 136 12.22 7.80 0.56
N HIS A 137 11.76 7.98 -0.68
CA HIS A 137 12.53 7.92 -1.91
C HIS A 137 12.38 9.27 -2.61
N LEU A 138 13.46 9.76 -3.22
CA LEU A 138 13.43 10.93 -4.06
C LEU A 138 13.27 10.48 -5.52
N VAL A 139 12.20 10.93 -6.18
CA VAL A 139 11.82 10.53 -7.55
C VAL A 139 11.49 11.70 -8.45
#